data_AF-A0AAN8FF36-F1
#
_entry.id   AF-A0AAN8FF36-F1
#
_cell.length_a   1.000
_cell.length_b   1.000
_cell.length_c   1.000
_cell.angle_alpha   90.00
_cell.angle_beta   90.00
_cell.angle_gamma   90.00
#
_symmetry.space_group_name_H-M   'P 1'
#
loop_
_entity.id
_entity.type
_entity.pdbx_description
1 polymer ?
#
loop_
_entity_poly.entity_id
_entity_poly.type
_entity_poly.pdbx_seq_one_letter_code
_entity_poly.pdbx_strand_id
1 'polypeptide(L)'
;MVLAETRTNLSCAIRFSEPPVSAQARDELYDLVRRFMRTNWSEAVSPMKVMNLTSRIKDWLTDRVNDFNNYATNTASAKRRMGRVFNVSCAALAALATMHDDTTVRWVTFTQPPGTMCPIRFDFVLRDMPHEAGRARGRMVDFWITGADHTTRMRVDSTFLDMDSRKLSVRVAGFTWNHVALVGLLSEHGQTQGDRRVIIGYVRLGKLTKSADAANEAVSRMLHNVECVEVGTVGHHILDNVYRKHPQTPPPLPTEGSQPPLPNLPDTFRSNQQLITLTQDQREALAPAMAGHPIAGINAAFGIGKTFLASVIAGLLIQAGEGPVIVTTTTNNGAAHFTNTLLAIEEFRSLRLLRYISETAFLDESPTTPADIHEIFESLEDQYDSVLNAEKRLLCSRFSMSNTPATPIAP
;
A
#
# COMPACT_ATOMS: atom_id res chain seq x y z
N MET A 1 2.74 29.93 35.86
CA MET A 1 1.58 30.29 35.01
C MET A 1 1.94 29.90 33.58
N VAL A 2 1.31 28.87 33.03
CA VAL A 2 1.61 28.39 31.67
C VAL A 2 0.79 29.22 30.69
N LEU A 3 1.46 30.00 29.83
CA LEU A 3 0.83 30.73 28.74
C LEU A 3 0.91 29.87 27.48
N ALA A 4 -0.24 29.51 26.93
CA ALA A 4 -0.34 28.83 25.64
C ALA A 4 -0.88 29.82 24.59
N GLU A 5 -0.03 30.25 23.67
CA GLU A 5 -0.44 31.05 22.52
C GLU A 5 -0.93 30.14 21.40
N THR A 6 -2.20 30.30 21.03
CA THR A 6 -2.77 29.64 19.85
C THR A 6 -2.84 30.62 18.70
N ARG A 7 -2.25 30.28 17.55
CA ARG A 7 -2.43 31.09 16.33
C ARG A 7 -3.83 30.88 15.77
N THR A 8 -4.54 31.97 15.49
CA THR A 8 -5.82 31.96 14.78
C THR A 8 -5.62 31.43 13.35
N ASN A 9 -6.41 30.43 12.96
CA ASN A 9 -6.51 29.87 11.60
C ASN A 9 -5.36 28.96 11.11
N LEU A 10 -4.81 28.08 11.94
CA LEU A 10 -3.90 27.00 11.52
C LEU A 10 -4.26 25.67 12.18
N SER A 11 -3.99 24.56 11.49
CA SER A 11 -3.92 23.22 12.08
C SER A 11 -3.22 23.29 13.44
N CYS A 12 -3.94 22.94 14.50
CA CYS A 12 -3.44 23.10 15.87
C CYS A 12 -2.46 21.96 16.17
N ALA A 13 -1.18 22.18 15.86
CA ALA A 13 -0.09 21.37 16.37
C ALA A 13 0.40 22.02 17.67
N ILE A 14 0.01 21.45 18.82
CA ILE A 14 0.51 21.91 20.12
C ILE A 14 1.82 21.17 20.40
N ARG A 15 2.91 21.92 20.37
CA ARG A 15 4.25 21.43 20.71
C ARG A 15 4.62 22.03 22.06
N PHE A 16 4.81 21.19 23.07
CA PHE A 16 5.33 21.63 24.35
C PHE A 16 6.85 21.68 24.26
N SER A 17 7.44 22.80 24.67
CA SER A 17 8.89 23.01 24.67
C SER A 17 9.62 22.13 25.67
N GLU A 18 8.90 21.57 26.65
CA GLU A 18 9.45 20.77 27.74
C GLU A 18 8.58 19.53 27.98
N PRO A 19 9.17 18.40 28.39
CA PRO A 19 8.41 17.22 28.80
C PRO A 19 7.59 17.53 30.06
N PRO A 20 6.42 16.89 30.24
CA PRO A 20 5.60 17.10 31.41
C PRO A 20 6.35 16.69 32.68
N VAL A 21 6.34 17.57 33.69
CA VAL A 21 7.08 17.40 34.96
C VAL A 21 6.55 16.22 35.78
N SER A 22 5.32 15.78 35.54
CA SER A 22 4.73 14.58 36.16
C SER A 22 3.60 14.01 35.30
N ALA A 23 3.19 12.76 35.59
CA ALA A 23 2.02 12.15 34.95
C ALA A 23 0.73 12.95 35.23
N GLN A 24 0.57 13.47 36.45
CA GLN A 24 -0.57 14.31 36.82
C GLN A 24 -0.60 15.62 36.03
N ALA A 25 0.55 16.28 35.84
CA ALA A 25 0.64 17.50 35.03
C ALA A 25 0.36 17.22 33.55
N ARG A 26 0.74 16.05 33.04
CA ARG A 26 0.39 15.60 31.68
C ARG A 26 -1.12 15.41 31.52
N ASP A 27 -1.76 14.79 32.49
CA ASP A 27 -3.18 14.48 32.43
C ASP A 27 -4.04 15.77 32.59
N GLU A 28 -3.63 16.69 33.47
CA GLU A 28 -4.23 18.04 33.55
C GLU A 28 -4.06 18.83 32.24
N LEU A 29 -2.88 18.74 31.62
CA LEU A 29 -2.61 19.39 30.33
C LEU A 29 -3.46 18.78 29.21
N TYR A 30 -3.64 17.46 29.21
CA TYR A 30 -4.52 16.75 28.28
C TYR A 30 -5.97 17.24 28.41
N ASP A 31 -6.47 17.37 29.64
CA ASP A 31 -7.82 17.88 29.91
C ASP A 31 -8.00 19.34 29.49
N LEU A 32 -6.98 20.18 29.67
CA LEU A 32 -7.00 21.58 29.22
C LEU A 32 -6.98 21.69 27.69
N VAL A 33 -6.17 20.89 27.00
CA VAL A 33 -6.13 20.84 25.53
C VAL A 33 -7.45 20.35 24.95
N ARG A 34 -8.06 19.34 25.59
CA ARG A 34 -9.36 18.77 25.20
C ARG A 34 -10.50 19.80 25.28
N ARG A 35 -10.40 20.82 26.13
CA ARG A 35 -11.38 21.93 26.21
C ARG A 35 -11.26 22.93 25.07
N PHE A 36 -10.09 23.01 24.41
CA PHE A 36 -9.82 23.98 23.34
C PHE A 36 -9.94 23.38 21.93
N MET A 37 -9.61 22.10 21.79
CA MET A 37 -9.66 21.38 20.53
C MET A 37 -11.09 20.92 20.25
N ARG A 38 -11.68 21.36 19.12
CA ARG A 38 -12.94 20.77 18.64
C ARG A 38 -12.71 19.27 18.42
N THR A 39 -13.67 18.44 18.83
CA THR A 39 -13.66 16.97 18.74
C THR A 39 -13.37 16.40 17.34
N ASN A 40 -13.40 17.23 16.29
CA ASN A 40 -13.09 16.87 14.91
C ASN A 40 -11.64 17.24 14.52
N TRP A 41 -10.69 16.37 14.85
CA TRP A 41 -9.27 16.51 14.48
C TRP A 41 -9.02 16.63 12.97
N SER A 42 -9.85 16.02 12.12
CA SER A 42 -9.65 16.00 10.67
C SER A 42 -10.11 17.26 9.93
N GLU A 43 -10.91 18.13 10.59
CA GLU A 43 -11.39 19.40 10.01
C GLU A 43 -10.49 20.58 10.39
N ALA A 44 -9.56 20.39 11.33
CA ALA A 44 -8.65 21.44 11.80
C ALA A 44 -7.58 21.83 10.77
N VAL A 45 -7.40 21.05 9.69
CA VAL A 45 -6.47 21.37 8.59
C VAL A 45 -7.23 22.10 7.48
N SER A 46 -7.70 23.31 7.77
CA SER A 46 -8.14 24.19 6.69
C SER A 46 -6.90 24.60 5.87
N PRO A 47 -6.90 24.51 4.53
CA PRO A 47 -5.72 24.81 3.74
C PRO A 47 -5.28 26.26 3.97
N MET A 48 -4.04 26.42 4.42
CA MET A 48 -3.35 27.70 4.50
C MET A 48 -3.30 28.31 3.09
N LYS A 49 -4.21 29.24 2.77
CA LYS A 49 -4.20 30.13 1.59
C LYS A 49 -3.68 29.47 0.30
N VAL A 50 -4.59 28.99 -0.54
CA VAL A 50 -4.25 28.48 -1.88
C VAL A 50 -3.74 29.63 -2.75
N MET A 51 -2.43 29.63 -3.04
CA MET A 51 -1.82 30.63 -3.92
C MET A 51 -1.86 30.15 -5.37
N ASN A 52 -2.11 31.07 -6.30
CA ASN A 52 -1.99 30.80 -7.72
C ASN A 52 -0.55 30.42 -8.09
N LEU A 53 -0.41 29.55 -9.09
CA LEU A 53 0.90 29.21 -9.65
C LEU A 53 1.57 30.48 -10.20
N THR A 54 2.81 30.72 -9.79
CA THR A 54 3.64 31.78 -10.36
C THR A 54 3.89 31.53 -11.86
N SER A 55 4.11 32.57 -12.66
CA SER A 55 4.40 32.43 -14.11
C SER A 55 5.57 31.49 -14.35
N ARG A 56 6.64 31.59 -13.54
CA ARG A 56 7.81 30.69 -13.61
C ARG A 56 7.45 29.21 -13.48
N ILE A 57 6.47 28.87 -12.65
CA ILE A 57 6.02 27.47 -12.50
C ILE A 57 5.17 27.07 -13.70
N LYS A 58 4.30 27.96 -14.19
CA LYS A 58 3.51 27.72 -15.40
C LYS A 58 4.40 27.45 -16.61
N ASP A 59 5.39 28.30 -16.85
CA ASP A 59 6.34 28.15 -17.97
C ASP A 59 7.11 26.83 -17.89
N TRP A 60 7.53 26.43 -16.68
CA TRP A 60 8.20 25.15 -16.46
C TRP A 60 7.27 23.95 -16.72
N LEU A 61 6.00 24.03 -16.30
CA LEU A 61 5.00 23.00 -16.59
C LEU A 61 4.69 22.93 -18.09
N THR A 62 4.63 24.08 -18.77
CA THR A 62 4.44 24.15 -20.22
C THR A 62 5.62 23.53 -20.97
N ASP A 63 6.87 23.84 -20.59
CA ASP A 63 8.05 23.20 -21.18
C ASP A 63 8.03 21.67 -20.99
N ARG A 64 7.64 21.20 -19.81
CA ARG A 64 7.50 19.77 -19.50
C ARG A 64 6.48 19.05 -20.38
N VAL A 65 5.35 19.68 -20.71
CA VAL A 65 4.33 19.11 -21.61
C VAL A 65 4.86 19.02 -23.06
N ASN A 66 5.84 19.85 -23.41
CA ASN A 66 6.49 19.88 -24.72
C ASN A 66 7.80 19.07 -24.70
N ASP A 67 8.90 19.67 -25.13
CA ASP A 67 10.19 18.99 -25.32
C ASP A 67 11.00 18.79 -24.03
N PHE A 68 10.50 19.34 -22.92
CA PHE A 68 11.12 19.32 -21.61
C PHE A 68 12.60 19.75 -21.61
N ASN A 69 12.90 20.85 -22.32
CA ASN A 69 14.26 21.38 -22.47
C ASN A 69 14.88 21.74 -21.13
N ASN A 70 14.08 22.07 -20.10
CA ASN A 70 14.56 22.29 -18.75
C ASN A 70 15.26 21.06 -18.15
N TYR A 71 14.85 19.83 -18.53
CA TYR A 71 15.52 18.61 -18.10
C TYR A 71 16.89 18.43 -18.75
N ALA A 72 17.01 18.74 -20.04
CA ALA A 72 18.28 18.68 -20.77
C ALA A 72 19.29 19.76 -20.33
N THR A 73 18.81 20.95 -19.99
CA THR A 73 19.65 22.09 -19.59
C THR A 73 20.07 22.03 -18.12
N ASN A 74 19.20 21.58 -17.23
CA ASN A 74 19.52 21.43 -15.80
C ASN A 74 18.76 20.24 -15.19
N THR A 75 19.31 19.05 -15.40
CA THR A 75 18.77 17.78 -14.94
C THR A 75 18.49 17.75 -13.44
N ALA A 76 19.42 18.26 -12.61
CA ALA A 76 19.26 18.25 -11.16
C ALA A 76 18.07 19.11 -10.69
N SER A 77 17.95 20.33 -11.23
CA SER A 77 16.82 21.21 -10.93
C SER A 77 15.49 20.65 -11.46
N ALA A 78 15.50 20.03 -12.63
CA ALA A 78 14.33 19.41 -13.23
C ALA A 78 13.83 18.22 -12.39
N LYS A 79 14.73 17.30 -11.99
CA LYS A 79 14.42 16.16 -11.11
C LYS A 79 13.76 16.60 -9.80
N ARG A 80 14.33 17.60 -9.13
CA ARG A 80 13.77 18.17 -7.89
C ARG A 80 12.37 18.77 -8.09
N ARG A 81 12.16 19.49 -9.19
CA ARG A 81 10.86 20.08 -9.51
C ARG A 81 9.82 19.02 -9.87
N MET A 82 10.21 17.99 -10.61
CA MET A 82 9.34 16.85 -10.94
C MET A 82 8.84 16.16 -9.68
N GLY A 83 9.72 15.84 -8.73
CA GLY A 83 9.32 15.24 -7.46
C GLY A 83 8.26 16.07 -6.73
N ARG A 84 8.42 17.39 -6.68
CA ARG A 84 7.43 18.30 -6.06
C ARG A 84 6.09 18.28 -6.79
N VAL A 85 6.11 18.42 -8.12
CA VAL A 85 4.89 18.44 -8.93
C VAL A 85 4.14 17.12 -8.81
N PHE A 86 4.84 15.99 -8.93
CA PHE A 86 4.24 14.68 -8.79
C PHE A 86 3.66 14.45 -7.40
N ASN A 87 4.36 14.85 -6.34
CA ASN A 87 3.82 14.78 -4.97
C ASN A 87 2.52 15.58 -4.82
N VAL A 88 2.48 16.80 -5.35
CA VAL A 88 1.27 17.62 -5.32
C VAL A 88 0.15 16.98 -6.15
N SER A 89 0.45 16.47 -7.34
CA SER A 89 -0.52 15.79 -8.20
C SER A 89 -1.09 14.52 -7.55
N CYS A 90 -0.24 13.69 -6.93
CA CYS A 90 -0.65 12.50 -6.18
C CYS A 90 -1.52 12.87 -4.98
N ALA A 91 -1.11 13.87 -4.19
CA ALA A 91 -1.92 14.35 -3.08
C ALA A 91 -3.27 14.90 -3.55
N ALA A 92 -3.31 15.64 -4.65
CA ALA A 92 -4.54 16.15 -5.25
C ALA A 92 -5.43 15.01 -5.77
N LEU A 93 -4.86 14.00 -6.41
CA LEU A 93 -5.60 12.82 -6.89
C LEU A 93 -6.19 12.02 -5.72
N ALA A 94 -5.42 11.80 -4.66
CA ALA A 94 -5.90 11.16 -3.43
C ALA A 94 -7.01 11.97 -2.75
N ALA A 95 -6.89 13.30 -2.75
CA ALA A 95 -7.93 14.19 -2.24
C ALA A 95 -9.19 14.12 -3.09
N LEU A 96 -9.09 14.14 -4.43
CA LEU A 96 -10.23 13.98 -5.35
C LEU A 96 -10.93 12.64 -5.15
N ALA A 97 -10.16 11.55 -4.99
CA ALA A 97 -10.70 10.22 -4.74
C ALA A 97 -11.49 10.11 -3.42
N THR A 98 -11.25 11.03 -2.47
CA THR A 98 -11.93 11.07 -1.17
C THR A 98 -12.82 12.31 -1.02
N MET A 99 -12.96 13.13 -2.06
CA MET A 99 -13.69 14.41 -2.01
C MET A 99 -15.19 14.19 -1.82
N HIS A 100 -15.71 13.07 -2.32
CA HIS A 100 -17.11 12.67 -2.19
C HIS A 100 -17.33 11.66 -1.06
N ASP A 101 -16.31 11.35 -0.25
CA ASP A 101 -16.52 10.51 0.93
C ASP A 101 -17.39 11.25 1.93
N ASP A 102 -18.46 10.59 2.37
CA ASP A 102 -19.27 11.10 3.48
C ASP A 102 -18.43 11.04 4.77
N THR A 103 -18.08 12.21 5.29
CA THR A 103 -17.38 12.38 6.57
C THR A 103 -18.26 13.03 7.63
N THR A 104 -19.57 13.16 7.36
CA THR A 104 -20.54 13.74 8.29
C THR A 104 -20.72 12.86 9.52
N VAL A 105 -20.94 13.51 10.66
CA VAL A 105 -21.34 12.85 11.90
C VAL A 105 -22.84 12.65 11.85
N ARG A 106 -23.28 11.41 12.00
CA ARG A 106 -24.70 11.05 11.94
C ARG A 106 -25.15 10.45 13.25
N TRP A 107 -26.30 10.89 13.73
CA TRP A 107 -26.97 10.30 14.87
C TRP A 107 -27.70 9.03 14.42
N VAL A 108 -27.41 7.90 15.08
CA VAL A 108 -27.95 6.59 14.68
C VAL A 108 -28.25 5.72 15.89
N THR A 109 -29.15 4.77 15.66
CA THR A 109 -29.47 3.70 16.60
C THR A 109 -28.68 2.45 16.21
N PHE A 110 -27.86 1.97 17.12
CA PHE A 110 -27.08 0.75 16.98
C PHE A 110 -27.82 -0.41 17.61
N THR A 111 -27.87 -1.54 16.91
CA THR A 111 -28.50 -2.76 17.40
C THR A 111 -27.46 -3.86 17.44
N GLN A 112 -27.34 -4.55 18.57
CA GLN A 112 -26.52 -5.73 18.67
C GLN A 112 -27.22 -6.91 17.98
N PRO A 113 -26.60 -7.59 17.00
CA PRO A 113 -27.18 -8.77 16.39
C PRO A 113 -27.17 -9.96 17.36
N PRO A 114 -28.16 -10.87 17.29
CA PRO A 114 -28.23 -12.03 18.18
C PRO A 114 -26.98 -12.91 18.10
N GLY A 115 -26.54 -13.46 19.23
CA GLY A 115 -25.42 -14.42 19.27
C GLY A 115 -24.05 -13.83 18.95
N THR A 116 -23.83 -12.53 19.18
CA THR A 116 -22.54 -11.90 18.88
C THR A 116 -21.43 -12.45 19.78
N MET A 117 -20.51 -13.22 19.19
CA MET A 117 -19.24 -13.61 19.81
C MET A 117 -18.14 -12.59 19.51
N CYS A 118 -17.01 -12.68 20.23
CA CYS A 118 -15.86 -11.81 20.03
C CYS A 118 -15.38 -11.83 18.55
N PRO A 119 -15.11 -10.67 17.92
CA PRO A 119 -15.35 -9.32 18.43
C PRO A 119 -16.82 -8.90 18.33
N ILE A 120 -17.26 -8.08 19.29
CA ILE A 120 -18.62 -7.52 19.34
C ILE A 120 -18.98 -6.78 18.04
N ARG A 121 -20.23 -6.92 17.60
CA ARG A 121 -20.74 -6.31 16.37
C ARG A 121 -21.98 -5.47 16.64
N PHE A 122 -22.18 -4.45 15.82
CA PHE A 122 -23.38 -3.62 15.83
C PHE A 122 -23.88 -3.38 14.41
N ASP A 123 -25.20 -3.31 14.27
CA ASP A 123 -25.89 -2.96 13.04
C ASP A 123 -26.50 -1.55 13.20
N PHE A 124 -26.33 -0.69 12.21
CA PHE A 124 -27.01 0.61 12.14
C PHE A 124 -27.38 0.95 10.70
N VAL A 125 -28.27 1.93 10.53
CA VAL A 125 -28.75 2.36 9.20
C VAL A 125 -28.45 3.83 8.98
N LEU A 126 -27.77 4.12 7.87
CA LEU A 126 -27.58 5.48 7.37
C LEU A 126 -28.65 5.78 6.32
N ARG A 127 -29.30 6.92 6.45
CA ARG A 127 -30.34 7.41 5.52
C ARG A 127 -29.77 8.49 4.61
N ASP A 128 -30.36 8.63 3.44
CA ASP A 128 -30.00 9.64 2.43
C ASP A 128 -28.53 9.52 1.99
N MET A 129 -28.05 8.28 1.83
CA MET A 129 -26.68 8.01 1.42
C MET A 129 -26.54 8.13 -0.11
N PRO A 130 -25.52 8.85 -0.62
CA PRO A 130 -25.21 8.87 -2.05
C PRO A 130 -24.84 7.46 -2.54
N HIS A 131 -25.13 7.17 -3.81
CA HIS A 131 -24.96 5.85 -4.44
C HIS A 131 -23.50 5.36 -4.57
N GLU A 132 -22.51 5.95 -3.90
CA GLU A 132 -21.10 5.50 -3.97
C GLU A 132 -20.32 5.65 -2.64
N ALA A 133 -20.81 6.46 -1.69
CA ALA A 133 -20.06 6.78 -0.47
C ALA A 133 -20.23 5.70 0.62
N GLY A 134 -19.12 5.23 1.20
CA GLY A 134 -19.16 4.44 2.45
C GLY A 134 -19.14 2.90 2.35
N ARG A 135 -18.97 2.31 1.16
CA ARG A 135 -19.24 0.88 0.90
C ARG A 135 -18.11 -0.11 1.16
N ALA A 136 -16.93 0.35 1.56
CA ALA A 136 -15.77 -0.53 1.61
C ALA A 136 -15.71 -1.31 2.93
N ARG A 137 -15.57 -2.62 2.81
CA ARG A 137 -15.21 -3.51 3.93
C ARG A 137 -13.87 -3.06 4.53
N GLY A 138 -13.74 -3.19 5.85
CA GLY A 138 -12.54 -2.77 6.58
C GLY A 138 -12.42 -1.27 6.83
N ARG A 139 -13.30 -0.43 6.27
CA ARG A 139 -13.31 1.02 6.52
C ARG A 139 -13.46 1.29 8.01
N MET A 140 -12.62 2.17 8.55
CA MET A 140 -12.71 2.57 9.95
C MET A 140 -13.96 3.39 10.20
N VAL A 141 -14.56 3.19 11.36
CA VAL A 141 -15.73 3.92 11.85
C VAL A 141 -15.41 4.46 13.22
N ASP A 142 -15.48 5.78 13.36
CA ASP A 142 -15.42 6.42 14.67
C ASP A 142 -16.84 6.44 15.25
N PHE A 143 -16.94 5.97 16.49
CA PHE A 143 -18.19 5.66 17.16
C PHE A 143 -18.23 6.31 18.54
N TRP A 144 -19.37 6.94 18.84
CA TRP A 144 -19.60 7.69 20.07
C TRP A 144 -20.93 7.27 20.69
N ILE A 145 -20.91 6.79 21.92
CA ILE A 145 -22.14 6.47 22.65
C ILE A 145 -22.62 7.70 23.38
N THR A 146 -23.92 7.96 23.31
CA THR A 146 -24.52 9.07 24.06
C THR A 146 -24.36 8.81 25.56
N GLY A 147 -23.66 9.70 26.25
CA GLY A 147 -23.36 9.58 27.69
C GLY A 147 -21.99 8.97 28.01
N ALA A 148 -21.27 8.42 27.02
CA ALA A 148 -19.91 7.94 27.22
C ALA A 148 -18.89 9.09 27.19
N ASP A 149 -17.83 8.96 27.98
CA ASP A 149 -16.75 9.94 28.12
C ASP A 149 -15.67 9.83 27.03
N HIS A 150 -15.70 8.77 26.21
CA HIS A 150 -14.71 8.53 25.16
C HIS A 150 -15.29 8.00 23.85
N THR A 151 -14.49 8.11 22.80
CA THR A 151 -14.80 7.68 21.44
C THR A 151 -14.16 6.32 21.20
N THR A 152 -14.87 5.39 20.57
CA THR A 152 -14.30 4.08 20.21
C THR A 152 -14.22 3.93 18.70
N ARG A 153 -13.26 3.13 18.23
CA ARG A 153 -13.10 2.82 16.80
C ARG A 153 -13.54 1.39 16.50
N MET A 154 -14.29 1.25 15.42
CA MET A 154 -14.72 -0.04 14.87
C MET A 154 -14.36 -0.10 13.40
N ARG A 155 -14.56 -1.26 12.76
CA ARG A 155 -14.40 -1.43 11.31
C ARG A 155 -15.69 -1.89 10.67
N VAL A 156 -15.96 -1.45 9.46
CA VAL A 156 -17.06 -1.97 8.64
C VAL A 156 -16.78 -3.44 8.31
N ASP A 157 -17.67 -4.33 8.73
CA ASP A 157 -17.61 -5.76 8.42
C ASP A 157 -18.37 -6.06 7.13
N SER A 158 -19.58 -5.48 6.99
CA SER A 158 -20.38 -5.57 5.77
C SER A 158 -21.32 -4.38 5.62
N THR A 159 -21.75 -4.13 4.38
CA THR A 159 -22.73 -3.10 4.05
C THR A 159 -23.76 -3.65 3.08
N PHE A 160 -25.03 -3.33 3.29
CA PHE A 160 -26.13 -3.64 2.38
C PHE A 160 -26.85 -2.34 2.01
N LEU A 161 -27.02 -2.11 0.71
CA LEU A 161 -27.69 -0.92 0.20
C LEU A 161 -29.07 -1.27 -0.33
N ASP A 162 -30.06 -0.57 0.19
CA ASP A 162 -31.40 -0.53 -0.37
C ASP A 162 -31.51 0.73 -1.25
N MET A 163 -31.57 0.50 -2.57
CA MET A 163 -31.64 1.55 -3.58
C MET A 163 -32.99 2.28 -3.56
N ASP A 164 -34.08 1.57 -3.30
CA ASP A 164 -35.43 2.10 -3.36
C ASP A 164 -35.70 3.03 -2.17
N SER A 165 -35.17 2.68 -1.00
CA SER A 165 -35.34 3.48 0.22
C SER A 165 -34.16 4.41 0.53
N ARG A 166 -33.10 4.42 -0.29
CA ARG A 166 -31.85 5.20 -0.08
C ARG A 166 -31.23 4.96 1.30
N LYS A 167 -31.29 3.71 1.78
CA LYS A 167 -30.76 3.31 3.09
C LYS A 167 -29.53 2.43 2.91
N LEU A 168 -28.49 2.75 3.68
CA LEU A 168 -27.32 1.90 3.81
C LEU A 168 -27.35 1.23 5.19
N SER A 169 -27.58 -0.07 5.21
CA SER A 169 -27.43 -0.89 6.41
C SER A 169 -25.95 -1.24 6.55
N VAL A 170 -25.36 -0.90 7.70
CA VAL A 170 -23.94 -1.09 7.97
C VAL A 170 -23.78 -1.97 9.19
N ARG A 171 -22.98 -3.02 9.04
CA ARG A 171 -22.51 -3.84 10.15
C ARG A 171 -21.08 -3.46 10.46
N VAL A 172 -20.81 -3.14 11.72
CA VAL A 172 -19.47 -2.86 12.22
C VAL A 172 -19.04 -3.91 13.24
N ALA A 173 -17.74 -4.20 13.27
CA ALA A 173 -17.11 -5.07 14.23
C ALA A 173 -16.07 -4.29 15.05
N GLY A 174 -16.02 -4.57 16.35
CA GLY A 174 -14.94 -4.13 17.21
C GLY A 174 -13.64 -4.83 16.83
N PHE A 175 -12.56 -4.37 17.46
CA PHE A 175 -11.28 -5.07 17.44
C PHE A 175 -11.20 -5.98 18.66
N THR A 176 -10.31 -6.98 18.59
CA THR A 176 -10.03 -7.87 19.74
C THR A 176 -9.58 -7.06 20.97
N TRP A 177 -8.76 -6.02 20.77
CA TRP A 177 -8.24 -5.17 21.85
C TRP A 177 -9.26 -4.22 22.48
N ASN A 178 -10.36 -3.85 21.81
CA ASN A 178 -11.41 -2.99 22.40
C ASN A 178 -12.73 -3.71 22.68
N HIS A 179 -12.77 -5.04 22.50
CA HIS A 179 -13.97 -5.82 22.72
C HIS A 179 -14.53 -5.63 24.13
N VAL A 180 -13.68 -5.74 25.16
CA VAL A 180 -14.09 -5.62 26.57
C VAL A 180 -14.63 -4.22 26.87
N ALA A 181 -13.97 -3.17 26.37
CA ALA A 181 -14.42 -1.80 26.54
C ALA A 181 -15.81 -1.57 25.90
N LEU A 182 -16.02 -2.06 24.68
CA LEU A 182 -17.31 -1.97 23.99
C LEU A 182 -18.43 -2.75 24.70
N VAL A 183 -18.11 -3.91 25.29
CA VAL A 183 -19.06 -4.69 26.12
C VAL A 183 -19.42 -3.93 27.39
N GLY A 184 -18.44 -3.26 28.02
CA GLY A 184 -18.66 -2.40 29.18
C GLY A 184 -19.62 -1.25 28.84
N LEU A 185 -19.33 -0.52 27.76
CA LEU A 185 -20.17 0.59 27.30
C LEU A 185 -21.60 0.16 26.94
N LEU A 186 -21.76 -1.03 26.35
CA LEU A 186 -23.06 -1.61 26.08
C LEU A 186 -23.82 -1.98 27.36
N SER A 187 -23.11 -2.39 28.41
CA SER A 187 -23.74 -2.73 29.70
C SER A 187 -24.15 -1.47 30.48
N GLU A 188 -23.39 -0.39 30.33
CA GLU A 188 -23.63 0.88 31.02
C GLU A 188 -24.69 1.76 30.34
N HIS A 189 -24.65 1.85 29.01
CA HIS A 189 -25.50 2.78 28.24
C HIS A 189 -26.49 2.07 27.30
N GLY A 190 -26.42 0.74 27.19
CA GLY A 190 -27.33 -0.03 26.36
C GLY A 190 -28.71 -0.14 26.98
N GLN A 191 -29.72 -0.08 26.12
CA GLN A 191 -31.11 -0.35 26.45
C GLN A 191 -31.52 -1.67 25.84
N THR A 192 -32.30 -2.47 26.56
CA THR A 192 -32.87 -3.69 26.02
C THR A 192 -34.21 -3.36 25.38
N GLN A 193 -34.31 -3.54 24.06
CA GLN A 193 -35.55 -3.38 23.30
C GLN A 193 -35.94 -4.74 22.70
N GLY A 194 -36.88 -5.44 23.35
CA GLY A 194 -37.22 -6.81 23.00
C GLY A 194 -36.05 -7.76 23.29
N ASP A 195 -35.70 -8.60 22.31
CA ASP A 195 -34.58 -9.56 22.40
C ASP A 195 -33.23 -8.96 21.95
N ARG A 196 -33.17 -7.63 21.75
CA ARG A 196 -31.97 -6.96 21.24
C ARG A 196 -31.52 -5.87 22.17
N ARG A 197 -30.20 -5.75 22.32
CA ARG A 197 -29.60 -4.59 22.97
C ARG A 197 -29.39 -3.49 21.94
N VAL A 198 -29.79 -2.29 22.32
CA VAL A 198 -29.81 -1.10 21.49
C VAL A 198 -29.00 -0.01 22.19
N ILE A 199 -28.15 0.69 21.45
CA ILE A 199 -27.44 1.86 21.94
C ILE A 199 -27.71 3.02 20.99
N ILE A 200 -27.89 4.21 21.54
CA ILE A 200 -28.02 5.45 20.77
C ILE A 200 -26.68 6.16 20.77
N GLY A 201 -26.20 6.53 19.59
CA GLY A 201 -24.92 7.18 19.45
C GLY A 201 -24.78 7.98 18.18
N TYR A 202 -23.56 8.44 17.98
CA TYR A 202 -23.16 9.10 16.75
C TYR A 202 -22.15 8.20 16.04
N VAL A 203 -22.16 8.26 14.71
CA VAL A 203 -21.25 7.55 13.85
C VAL A 203 -20.61 8.48 12.85
N ARG A 204 -19.34 8.25 12.55
CA ARG A 204 -18.66 8.85 11.41
C ARG A 204 -17.91 7.78 10.67
N LEU A 205 -18.18 7.66 9.38
CA LEU A 205 -17.39 6.82 8.50
C LEU A 205 -16.02 7.50 8.31
N GLY A 206 -14.97 6.88 8.81
CA GLY A 206 -13.59 7.35 8.61
C GLY A 206 -13.26 7.37 7.12
N LYS A 207 -12.18 8.04 6.71
CA LYS A 207 -11.77 7.98 5.29
C LYS A 207 -11.48 6.55 4.88
N LEU A 208 -11.75 6.20 3.63
CA LEU A 208 -11.33 4.90 3.13
C LEU A 208 -9.81 4.80 3.27
N THR A 209 -9.34 3.98 4.19
CA THR A 209 -7.95 3.56 4.24
C THR A 209 -7.76 2.63 3.05
N LYS A 210 -7.62 3.20 1.84
CA LYS A 210 -6.93 2.46 0.79
C LYS A 210 -5.56 2.17 1.40
N SER A 211 -5.20 0.88 1.43
CA SER A 211 -3.80 0.46 1.54
C SER A 211 -2.96 1.46 0.75
N ALA A 212 -1.87 1.94 1.37
CA ALA A 212 -1.00 2.97 0.79
C ALA A 212 -0.94 2.78 -0.72
N ASP A 213 -1.55 3.71 -1.46
CA ASP A 213 -1.57 3.61 -2.93
C ASP A 213 -0.11 3.55 -3.34
N ALA A 214 0.32 2.39 -3.84
CA ALA A 214 1.73 2.12 -4.09
C ALA A 214 2.32 3.15 -5.05
N ALA A 215 1.50 3.72 -5.95
CA ALA A 215 1.91 4.83 -6.79
C ALA A 215 2.13 6.12 -5.99
N ASN A 216 1.24 6.45 -5.05
CA ASN A 216 1.42 7.61 -4.17
C ASN A 216 2.62 7.44 -3.23
N GLU A 217 2.86 6.25 -2.71
CA GLU A 217 4.03 5.97 -1.89
C GLU A 217 5.32 6.09 -2.71
N ALA A 218 5.36 5.47 -3.89
CA ALA A 218 6.49 5.57 -4.81
C ALA A 218 6.78 7.03 -5.20
N VAL A 219 5.74 7.82 -5.48
CA VAL A 219 5.86 9.24 -5.80
C VAL A 219 6.30 10.06 -4.59
N SER A 220 5.74 9.81 -3.40
CA SER A 220 6.14 10.47 -2.14
C SER A 220 7.63 10.31 -1.85
N ARG A 221 8.17 9.11 -2.14
CA ARG A 221 9.59 8.76 -2.01
C ARG A 221 10.41 9.17 -3.23
N MET A 222 9.78 9.55 -4.35
CA MET A 222 10.46 9.90 -5.60
C MET A 222 11.40 11.10 -5.45
N LEU A 223 11.06 12.05 -4.59
CA LEU A 223 11.95 13.19 -4.30
C LEU A 223 13.30 12.72 -3.73
N HIS A 224 13.31 11.62 -2.98
CA HIS A 224 14.53 10.98 -2.52
C HIS A 224 15.12 10.08 -3.61
N ASN A 225 14.31 9.22 -4.22
CA ASN A 225 14.80 8.20 -5.15
C ASN A 225 15.35 8.77 -6.46
N VAL A 226 14.70 9.78 -7.05
CA VAL A 226 15.08 10.33 -8.36
C VAL A 226 16.16 11.41 -8.24
N GLU A 227 16.18 12.18 -7.16
CA GLU A 227 17.26 13.14 -6.90
C GLU A 227 18.59 12.44 -6.60
N CYS A 228 18.55 11.26 -5.95
CA CYS A 228 19.74 10.50 -5.57
C CYS A 228 20.30 9.58 -6.67
N VAL A 229 19.70 9.54 -7.88
CA VAL A 229 20.27 8.75 -8.98
C VAL A 229 21.53 9.42 -9.52
N GLU A 230 22.68 8.85 -9.17
CA GLU A 230 24.01 9.31 -9.58
C GLU A 230 24.18 9.30 -11.11
N VAL A 231 24.90 10.31 -11.62
CA VAL A 231 25.23 10.44 -13.04
C VAL A 231 26.10 9.27 -13.48
N GLY A 232 25.79 8.68 -14.64
CA GLY A 232 26.53 7.53 -15.18
C GLY A 232 26.04 6.16 -14.71
N THR A 233 25.05 6.11 -13.82
CA THR A 233 24.36 4.85 -13.48
C THR A 233 23.35 4.47 -14.56
N VAL A 234 22.99 3.18 -14.65
CA VAL A 234 21.90 2.69 -15.52
C VAL A 234 20.60 3.46 -15.23
N GLY A 235 20.30 3.73 -13.96
CA GLY A 235 19.15 4.55 -13.57
C GLY A 235 19.19 5.97 -14.15
N HIS A 236 20.37 6.58 -14.24
CA HIS A 236 20.53 7.89 -14.87
C HIS A 236 20.26 7.83 -16.37
N HIS A 237 20.80 6.81 -17.05
CA HIS A 237 20.54 6.58 -18.47
C HIS A 237 19.05 6.32 -18.77
N ILE A 238 18.36 5.59 -17.90
CA ILE A 238 16.90 5.38 -18.00
C ILE A 238 16.17 6.73 -17.90
N LEU A 239 16.48 7.53 -16.88
CA LEU A 239 15.83 8.83 -16.68
C LEU A 239 16.10 9.77 -17.85
N ASP A 240 17.32 9.79 -18.38
CA ASP A 240 17.66 10.59 -19.56
C ASP A 240 16.93 10.08 -20.80
N ASN A 241 16.89 8.78 -21.08
CA ASN A 241 16.15 8.24 -22.22
C ASN A 241 14.65 8.56 -22.17
N VAL A 242 14.05 8.56 -20.97
CA VAL A 242 12.61 8.81 -20.78
C VAL A 242 12.26 10.29 -20.82
N TYR A 243 13.06 11.14 -20.16
CA TYR A 243 12.72 12.55 -19.94
C TYR A 243 13.48 13.53 -20.81
N ARG A 244 14.62 13.11 -21.38
CA ARG A 244 15.37 13.91 -22.35
C ARG A 244 14.86 13.55 -23.74
N LYS A 245 14.26 14.52 -24.43
CA LYS A 245 13.98 14.39 -25.85
C LYS A 245 15.33 14.42 -26.58
N HIS A 246 15.85 13.27 -26.97
CA HIS A 246 16.93 13.24 -27.96
C HIS A 246 16.37 13.81 -29.28
N PRO A 247 17.14 14.63 -30.01
CA PRO A 247 16.80 14.93 -31.40
C PRO A 247 16.50 13.60 -32.09
N GLN A 248 15.38 13.52 -32.82
CA GLN A 248 15.06 12.36 -33.63
C GLN A 248 16.09 12.24 -34.77
N THR A 249 17.32 11.90 -34.45
CA THR A 249 18.11 11.07 -35.35
C THR A 249 17.41 9.72 -35.35
N PRO A 250 16.88 9.26 -36.50
CA PRO A 250 16.49 7.87 -36.60
C PRO A 250 17.68 7.04 -36.09
N PRO A 251 17.46 5.98 -35.27
CA PRO A 251 18.53 5.05 -35.01
C PRO A 251 19.13 4.69 -36.38
N PRO A 252 20.47 4.74 -36.55
CA PRO A 252 21.06 4.34 -37.81
C PRO A 252 20.45 2.99 -38.17
N LEU A 253 19.85 2.91 -39.38
CA LEU A 253 19.31 1.67 -39.91
C LEU A 253 20.34 0.58 -39.60
N PRO A 254 19.95 -0.51 -38.91
CA PRO A 254 20.90 -1.55 -38.56
C PRO A 254 21.61 -1.94 -39.84
N THR A 255 22.90 -1.64 -39.90
CA THR A 255 23.72 -2.00 -41.06
C THR A 255 23.67 -3.52 -41.08
N GLU A 256 23.12 -4.09 -42.16
CA GLU A 256 23.09 -5.54 -42.38
C GLU A 256 24.53 -6.06 -42.20
N GLY A 257 24.85 -6.63 -41.04
CA GLY A 257 26.21 -7.04 -40.67
C GLY A 257 26.76 -6.53 -39.33
N SER A 258 26.02 -5.69 -38.58
CA SER A 258 26.45 -5.20 -37.26
C SER A 258 25.53 -5.61 -36.11
N GLN A 259 24.79 -6.72 -36.25
CA GLN A 259 24.29 -7.37 -35.04
C GLN A 259 25.51 -8.01 -34.36
N PRO A 260 25.84 -7.63 -33.10
CA PRO A 260 26.75 -8.47 -32.32
C PRO A 260 26.20 -9.91 -32.40
N PRO A 261 27.05 -10.93 -32.61
CA PRO A 261 26.58 -12.30 -32.67
C PRO A 261 25.69 -12.52 -31.45
N LEU A 262 24.44 -12.96 -31.71
CA LEU A 262 23.51 -13.30 -30.65
C LEU A 262 24.30 -14.12 -29.64
N PRO A 263 24.36 -13.70 -28.35
CA PRO A 263 24.99 -14.53 -27.36
C PRO A 263 24.38 -15.93 -27.51
N ASN A 264 25.21 -16.97 -27.44
CA ASN A 264 24.75 -18.37 -27.50
C ASN A 264 23.88 -18.63 -26.27
N LEU A 265 22.64 -18.17 -26.34
CA LEU A 265 21.67 -18.25 -25.29
C LEU A 265 21.04 -19.64 -25.35
N PRO A 266 20.78 -20.26 -24.20
CA PRO A 266 20.06 -21.52 -24.19
C PRO A 266 18.64 -21.32 -24.73
N ASP A 267 18.28 -22.13 -25.72
CA ASP A 267 16.96 -22.12 -26.35
C ASP A 267 16.00 -23.13 -25.72
N THR A 268 16.52 -24.00 -24.87
CA THR A 268 15.78 -25.12 -24.29
C THR A 268 16.04 -25.19 -22.79
N PHE A 269 14.97 -25.32 -22.03
CA PHE A 269 14.97 -25.36 -20.58
C PHE A 269 14.14 -26.52 -20.09
N ARG A 270 14.50 -27.10 -18.94
CA ARG A 270 13.73 -28.18 -18.34
C ARG A 270 12.86 -27.63 -17.21
N SER A 271 11.54 -27.75 -17.36
CA SER A 271 10.57 -27.33 -16.35
C SER A 271 9.75 -28.53 -15.91
N ASN A 272 9.76 -28.86 -14.62
CA ASN A 272 9.04 -30.01 -14.06
C ASN A 272 9.23 -31.31 -14.86
N GLN A 273 10.48 -31.66 -15.19
CA GLN A 273 10.84 -32.84 -16.00
C GLN A 273 10.38 -32.79 -17.48
N GLN A 274 9.75 -31.71 -17.93
CA GLN A 274 9.42 -31.48 -19.33
C GLN A 274 10.46 -30.57 -19.99
N LEU A 275 10.84 -30.91 -21.21
CA LEU A 275 11.74 -30.10 -22.02
C LEU A 275 10.91 -29.05 -22.78
N ILE A 276 11.17 -27.78 -22.53
CA ILE A 276 10.50 -26.65 -23.18
C ILE A 276 11.52 -25.91 -24.03
N THR A 277 11.26 -25.86 -25.34
CA THR A 277 12.06 -25.08 -26.30
C THR A 277 11.33 -23.77 -26.58
N LEU A 278 12.06 -22.66 -26.53
CA LEU A 278 11.53 -21.34 -26.84
C LEU A 278 11.10 -21.25 -28.30
N THR A 279 9.94 -20.62 -28.54
CA THR A 279 9.50 -20.31 -29.91
C THR A 279 10.43 -19.28 -30.55
N GLN A 280 10.38 -19.15 -31.88
CA GLN A 280 11.19 -18.16 -32.59
C GLN A 280 10.97 -16.74 -32.04
N ASP A 281 9.71 -16.33 -31.87
CA ASP A 281 9.36 -15.02 -31.30
C ASP A 281 9.92 -14.82 -29.88
N GLN A 282 9.92 -15.87 -29.05
CA GLN A 282 10.47 -15.81 -27.70
C GLN A 282 12.00 -15.67 -27.71
N ARG A 283 12.69 -16.32 -28.65
CA ARG A 283 14.15 -16.17 -28.85
C ARG A 283 14.52 -14.78 -29.33
N GLU A 284 13.78 -14.27 -30.31
CA GLU A 284 13.95 -12.90 -30.81
C GLU A 284 13.67 -11.86 -29.73
N ALA A 285 12.75 -12.14 -28.80
CA ALA A 285 12.49 -11.29 -27.64
C ALA A 285 13.54 -11.45 -26.52
N LEU A 286 14.19 -12.60 -26.40
CA LEU A 286 15.25 -12.84 -25.41
C LEU A 286 16.52 -12.05 -25.74
N ALA A 287 16.86 -11.95 -27.03
CA ALA A 287 18.04 -11.24 -27.50
C ALA A 287 18.15 -9.78 -27.00
N PRO A 288 17.17 -8.88 -27.22
CA PRO A 288 17.24 -7.51 -26.71
C PRO A 288 17.17 -7.43 -25.19
N ALA A 289 16.55 -8.41 -24.52
CA ALA A 289 16.52 -8.47 -23.06
C ALA A 289 17.89 -8.77 -22.45
N MET A 290 18.71 -9.56 -23.14
CA MET A 290 20.06 -9.95 -22.71
C MET A 290 21.17 -9.08 -23.31
N ALA A 291 20.84 -8.10 -24.16
CA ALA A 291 21.81 -7.24 -24.86
C ALA A 291 22.41 -6.12 -23.98
N GLY A 292 22.10 -6.08 -22.68
CA GLY A 292 22.58 -5.04 -21.77
C GLY A 292 21.95 -3.66 -21.99
N HIS A 293 20.81 -3.60 -22.69
CA HIS A 293 20.07 -2.35 -22.87
C HIS A 293 19.46 -1.87 -21.54
N PRO A 294 19.52 -0.57 -21.23
CA PRO A 294 18.96 -0.04 -19.98
C PRO A 294 17.43 -0.17 -19.91
N ILE A 295 16.76 -0.23 -21.06
CA ILE A 295 15.32 -0.46 -21.18
C ILE A 295 15.09 -1.40 -22.37
N ALA A 296 14.42 -2.53 -22.13
CA ALA A 296 13.94 -3.43 -23.17
C ALA A 296 12.43 -3.59 -23.04
N GLY A 297 11.71 -3.33 -24.13
CA GLY A 297 10.26 -3.52 -24.21
C GLY A 297 9.93 -4.79 -24.97
N ILE A 298 9.24 -5.74 -24.33
CA ILE A 298 8.74 -6.95 -24.97
C ILE A 298 7.23 -6.87 -25.05
N ASN A 299 6.70 -6.75 -26.27
CA ASN A 299 5.26 -6.82 -26.49
C ASN A 299 4.86 -8.28 -26.70
N ALA A 300 3.84 -8.73 -25.96
CA ALA A 300 3.44 -10.12 -25.97
C ALA A 300 1.93 -10.28 -25.72
N ALA A 301 1.26 -10.99 -26.62
CA ALA A 301 -0.16 -11.30 -26.54
C ALA A 301 -0.48 -12.26 -25.37
N PHE A 302 -1.74 -12.30 -24.94
CA PHE A 302 -2.17 -13.25 -23.89
C PHE A 302 -1.94 -14.70 -24.34
N GLY A 303 -1.48 -15.57 -23.44
CA GLY A 303 -1.27 -16.99 -23.72
C GLY A 303 0.09 -17.37 -24.34
N ILE A 304 0.94 -16.43 -24.77
CA ILE A 304 2.20 -16.76 -25.46
C ILE A 304 3.39 -17.13 -24.55
N GLY A 305 3.13 -17.45 -23.28
CA GLY A 305 4.18 -17.84 -22.34
C GLY A 305 5.01 -16.68 -21.76
N LYS A 306 4.46 -15.46 -21.69
CA LYS A 306 5.13 -14.27 -21.09
C LYS A 306 5.84 -14.56 -19.77
N THR A 307 5.15 -15.24 -18.86
CA THR A 307 5.68 -15.53 -17.52
C THR A 307 6.87 -16.49 -17.57
N PHE A 308 6.84 -17.45 -18.49
CA PHE A 308 7.96 -18.37 -18.71
C PHE A 308 9.17 -17.64 -19.27
N LEU A 309 8.99 -16.85 -20.34
CA LEU A 309 10.06 -16.05 -20.93
C LEU A 309 10.66 -15.06 -19.91
N ALA A 310 9.82 -14.38 -19.12
CA ALA A 310 10.28 -13.48 -18.07
C ALA A 310 11.09 -14.22 -16.98
N SER A 311 10.70 -15.46 -16.64
CA SER A 311 11.44 -16.30 -15.69
C SER A 311 12.80 -16.70 -16.25
N VAL A 312 12.86 -17.04 -17.54
CA VAL A 312 14.11 -17.32 -18.25
C VAL A 312 15.03 -16.10 -18.26
N ILE A 313 14.52 -14.92 -18.61
CA ILE A 313 15.29 -13.67 -18.59
C ILE A 313 15.86 -13.42 -17.18
N ALA A 314 15.02 -13.48 -16.15
CA ALA A 314 15.46 -13.26 -14.77
C ALA A 314 16.52 -14.27 -14.33
N GLY A 315 16.32 -15.56 -14.64
CA GLY A 315 17.27 -16.61 -14.30
C GLY A 315 18.62 -16.43 -14.99
N LEU A 316 18.61 -16.10 -16.29
CA LEU A 316 19.83 -15.85 -17.07
C LEU A 316 20.57 -14.59 -16.60
N LEU A 317 19.87 -13.51 -16.27
CA LEU A 317 20.50 -12.30 -15.71
C LEU A 317 21.22 -12.60 -14.38
N ILE A 318 20.59 -13.40 -13.51
CA ILE A 318 21.21 -13.78 -12.23
C ILE A 318 22.44 -14.67 -12.48
N GLN A 319 22.35 -15.64 -13.40
CA GLN A 319 23.48 -16.50 -13.76
C GLN A 319 24.64 -15.73 -14.42
N ALA A 320 24.33 -14.68 -15.18
CA ALA A 320 25.32 -13.76 -15.75
C ALA A 320 25.99 -12.84 -14.71
N GLY A 321 25.54 -12.88 -13.45
CA GLY A 321 26.09 -12.07 -12.36
C GLY A 321 25.47 -10.67 -12.26
N GLU A 322 24.38 -10.39 -12.97
CA GLU A 322 23.68 -9.10 -12.94
C GLU A 322 22.67 -8.98 -11.78
N GLY A 323 22.82 -9.81 -10.74
CA GLY A 323 21.95 -9.83 -9.57
C GLY A 323 22.31 -8.78 -8.50
N PRO A 324 21.35 -8.37 -7.64
CA PRO A 324 20.00 -8.93 -7.47
C PRO A 324 18.96 -8.41 -8.48
N VAL A 325 18.12 -9.30 -9.00
CA VAL A 325 17.02 -8.96 -9.92
C VAL A 325 15.73 -8.77 -9.14
N ILE A 326 15.05 -7.63 -9.37
CA ILE A 326 13.75 -7.32 -8.78
C ILE A 326 12.67 -7.50 -9.83
N VAL A 327 11.67 -8.34 -9.55
CA VAL A 327 10.52 -8.59 -10.42
C VAL A 327 9.26 -8.06 -9.76
N THR A 328 8.49 -7.23 -10.48
CA THR A 328 7.23 -6.66 -10.00
C THR A 328 6.09 -7.05 -10.92
N THR A 329 4.94 -7.38 -10.34
CA THR A 329 3.70 -7.70 -11.08
C THR A 329 2.55 -6.85 -10.56
N THR A 330 1.48 -6.72 -11.35
CA THR A 330 0.29 -5.94 -10.96
C THR A 330 -0.62 -6.69 -9.97
N THR A 331 -0.51 -8.02 -9.87
CA THR A 331 -1.33 -8.85 -8.98
C THR A 331 -0.48 -9.83 -8.19
N ASN A 332 -0.94 -10.21 -7.00
CA ASN A 332 -0.30 -11.24 -6.17
C ASN A 332 -0.28 -12.60 -6.86
N ASN A 333 -1.36 -12.94 -7.59
CA ASN A 333 -1.44 -14.16 -8.40
C ASN A 333 -0.37 -14.18 -9.49
N GLY A 334 -0.12 -13.04 -10.14
CA GLY A 334 0.96 -12.89 -11.11
C GLY A 334 2.34 -13.15 -10.49
N ALA A 335 2.58 -12.59 -9.29
CA ALA A 335 3.83 -12.82 -8.56
C ALA A 335 4.00 -14.29 -8.14
N ALA A 336 2.95 -14.93 -7.64
CA ALA A 336 2.96 -16.35 -7.29
C ALA A 336 3.27 -17.21 -8.52
N HIS A 337 2.55 -16.98 -9.62
CA HIS A 337 2.73 -17.72 -10.86
C HIS A 337 4.15 -17.56 -11.41
N PHE A 338 4.71 -16.35 -11.40
CA PHE A 338 6.10 -16.11 -11.78
C PHE A 338 7.06 -16.89 -10.89
N THR A 339 6.88 -16.81 -9.57
CA THR A 339 7.74 -17.48 -8.58
C THR A 339 7.75 -19.00 -8.78
N ASN A 340 6.57 -19.61 -8.91
CA ASN A 340 6.44 -21.04 -9.17
C ASN A 340 7.03 -21.43 -10.53
N THR A 341 6.90 -20.57 -11.55
CA THR A 341 7.50 -20.83 -12.86
C THR A 341 9.02 -20.83 -12.77
N LEU A 342 9.62 -19.87 -12.07
CA LEU A 342 11.07 -19.80 -11.89
C LEU A 342 11.62 -20.97 -11.06
N LEU A 343 10.90 -21.41 -10.02
CA LEU A 343 11.26 -22.58 -9.22
C LEU A 343 11.11 -23.92 -9.99
N ALA A 344 10.18 -23.98 -10.95
CA ALA A 344 9.94 -25.17 -11.76
C ALA A 344 11.06 -25.42 -12.78
N ILE A 345 11.75 -24.36 -13.23
CA ILE A 345 12.86 -24.44 -14.19
C ILE A 345 14.10 -24.98 -13.47
N GLU A 346 14.55 -26.17 -13.87
CA GLU A 346 15.61 -26.93 -13.20
C GLU A 346 16.95 -26.18 -13.19
N GLU A 347 17.26 -25.47 -14.27
CA GLU A 347 18.47 -24.67 -14.43
C GLU A 347 18.56 -23.52 -13.39
N PHE A 348 17.42 -23.12 -12.83
CA PHE A 348 17.31 -21.99 -11.91
C PHE A 348 16.93 -22.40 -10.47
N ARG A 349 16.88 -23.70 -10.16
CA ARG A 349 16.52 -24.18 -8.82
C ARG A 349 17.49 -23.76 -7.71
N SER A 350 18.74 -23.48 -8.06
CA SER A 350 19.75 -23.02 -7.10
C SER A 350 19.66 -21.53 -6.79
N LEU A 351 18.79 -20.79 -7.49
CA LEU A 351 18.61 -19.36 -7.23
C LEU A 351 17.95 -19.15 -5.87
N ARG A 352 18.38 -18.10 -5.17
CA ARG A 352 17.74 -17.65 -3.93
C ARG A 352 16.61 -16.71 -4.28
N LEU A 353 15.38 -17.18 -4.15
CA LEU A 353 14.17 -16.39 -4.40
C LEU A 353 13.59 -15.88 -3.09
N LEU A 354 13.05 -14.66 -3.13
CA LEU A 354 12.29 -14.06 -2.05
C LEU A 354 11.08 -13.34 -2.63
N ARG A 355 9.88 -13.71 -2.19
CA ARG A 355 8.62 -13.07 -2.57
C ARG A 355 8.05 -12.30 -1.38
N TYR A 356 7.95 -10.98 -1.55
CA TYR A 356 7.28 -10.11 -0.59
C TYR A 356 5.77 -10.12 -0.80
N ILE A 357 5.01 -10.34 0.28
CA ILE A 357 3.55 -10.26 0.32
C ILE A 357 3.18 -9.32 1.48
N SER A 358 2.27 -8.38 1.25
CA SER A 358 1.77 -7.54 2.34
C SER A 358 0.85 -8.33 3.27
N GLU A 359 0.81 -7.97 4.55
CA GLU A 359 -0.06 -8.61 5.54
C GLU A 359 -1.54 -8.61 5.11
N THR A 360 -2.00 -7.52 4.50
CA THR A 360 -3.37 -7.43 3.96
C THR A 360 -3.63 -8.43 2.83
N ALA A 361 -2.65 -8.63 1.95
CA ALA A 361 -2.77 -9.55 0.83
C ALA A 361 -2.73 -11.02 1.28
N PHE A 362 -2.00 -11.30 2.35
CA PHE A 362 -1.98 -12.60 2.99
C PHE A 362 -3.36 -12.97 3.58
N LEU A 363 -4.04 -12.01 4.22
CA LEU A 363 -5.39 -12.20 4.76
C LEU A 363 -6.48 -12.40 3.70
N ASP A 364 -6.24 -11.98 2.45
CA ASP A 364 -7.16 -12.13 1.31
C ASP A 364 -7.00 -13.49 0.60
N GLU A 365 -6.43 -14.51 1.27
CA GLU A 365 -6.21 -15.87 0.73
C GLU A 365 -5.39 -15.90 -0.58
N SER A 366 -4.42 -14.98 -0.72
CA SER A 366 -3.53 -14.99 -1.88
C SER A 366 -2.75 -16.32 -1.99
N PRO A 367 -2.44 -16.82 -3.20
CA PRO A 367 -1.67 -18.04 -3.38
C PRO A 367 -0.31 -17.94 -2.69
N THR A 368 -0.04 -18.90 -1.81
CA THR A 368 1.24 -19.02 -1.12
C THR A 368 2.25 -19.78 -1.99
N THR A 369 3.53 -19.47 -1.81
CA THR A 369 4.64 -20.14 -2.45
C THR A 369 5.77 -20.39 -1.45
N PRO A 370 6.63 -21.41 -1.65
CA PRO A 370 7.75 -21.68 -0.75
C PRO A 370 8.77 -20.53 -0.63
N ALA A 371 8.75 -19.57 -1.56
CA ALA A 371 9.64 -18.40 -1.52
C ALA A 371 9.00 -17.19 -0.82
N ASP A 372 7.79 -17.31 -0.29
CA ASP A 372 7.13 -16.22 0.42
C ASP A 372 7.88 -15.92 1.73
N ILE A 373 8.08 -14.64 2.05
CA ILE A 373 8.82 -14.22 3.26
C ILE A 373 8.24 -14.86 4.52
N HIS A 374 6.91 -14.97 4.60
CA HIS A 374 6.24 -15.55 5.77
C HIS A 374 6.59 -17.03 5.94
N GLU A 375 6.47 -17.83 4.87
CA GLU A 375 6.84 -19.26 4.83
C GLU A 375 8.33 -19.48 5.13
N ILE A 376 9.20 -18.61 4.59
CA ILE A 376 10.63 -18.66 4.89
C ILE A 376 10.84 -18.41 6.38
N PHE A 377 10.23 -17.37 6.96
CA PHE A 377 10.38 -17.06 8.38
C PHE A 377 9.80 -18.13 9.31
N GLU A 378 8.71 -18.81 8.93
CA GLU A 378 8.20 -19.96 9.68
C GLU A 378 9.16 -21.15 9.63
N SER A 379 9.76 -21.43 8.47
CA SER A 379 10.71 -22.53 8.31
C SER A 379 12.12 -22.26 8.84
N LEU A 380 12.44 -21.02 9.25
CA LEU A 380 13.77 -20.66 9.76
C LEU A 380 14.15 -21.44 11.02
N GLU A 381 13.20 -21.69 11.92
CA GLU A 381 13.46 -22.46 13.14
C GLU A 381 13.90 -23.88 12.80
N ASP A 382 13.11 -24.57 11.97
CA ASP A 382 13.38 -25.95 11.57
C ASP A 382 14.65 -26.10 10.72
N GLN A 383 14.88 -25.17 9.78
CA GLN A 383 16.01 -25.26 8.85
C GLN A 383 17.36 -24.89 9.48
N TYR A 384 17.36 -23.98 10.47
CA TYR A 384 18.59 -23.42 11.03
C TYR A 384 18.75 -23.68 12.53
N ASP A 385 17.96 -24.57 13.13
CA ASP A 385 18.02 -24.87 14.58
C ASP A 385 19.45 -25.06 15.09
N SER A 386 20.28 -25.80 14.34
CA SER A 386 21.68 -26.07 14.71
C SER A 386 22.60 -24.83 14.76
N VAL A 387 22.22 -23.74 14.09
CA VAL A 387 23.03 -22.51 13.94
C VAL A 387 22.44 -21.34 14.72
N LEU A 388 21.16 -21.42 15.11
CA LEU A 388 20.48 -20.36 15.86
C LEU A 388 20.93 -20.36 17.33
N ASN A 389 21.19 -19.16 17.86
CA ASN A 389 21.39 -18.98 19.30
C ASN A 389 20.04 -18.92 20.03
N ALA A 390 20.04 -19.05 21.36
CA ALA A 390 18.82 -19.10 22.17
C ALA A 390 17.88 -17.89 21.96
N GLU A 391 18.45 -16.70 21.77
CA GLU A 391 17.68 -15.46 21.53
C GLU A 391 17.00 -15.48 20.14
N LYS A 392 17.71 -15.87 19.10
CA LYS A 392 17.14 -15.98 17.75
C LYS A 392 16.11 -17.10 17.64
N ARG A 393 16.32 -18.23 18.32
CA ARG A 393 15.30 -19.29 18.42
C ARG A 393 14.01 -18.77 19.06
N LEU A 394 14.11 -18.00 20.15
CA LEU A 394 12.95 -17.39 20.79
C LEU A 394 12.21 -16.41 19.86
N LEU A 395 12.93 -15.68 19.00
CA LEU A 395 12.32 -14.79 18.01
C LEU A 395 11.59 -15.57 16.91
N CYS A 396 12.20 -16.65 16.39
CA CYS A 396 11.57 -17.52 15.40
C CYS A 396 10.32 -18.21 15.95
N SER A 397 10.38 -18.75 17.18
CA SER A 397 9.25 -19.46 17.79
C SER A 397 8.06 -18.54 18.07
N ARG A 398 8.31 -17.28 18.45
CA ARG A 398 7.24 -16.26 18.58
C ARG A 398 6.54 -15.97 17.25
N PHE A 399 7.27 -16.00 16.15
CA PHE A 399 6.72 -15.76 14.82
C PHE A 399 5.87 -16.95 14.34
N SER A 400 6.35 -18.18 14.55
CA SER A 400 5.62 -19.42 14.26
C SER A 400 4.32 -19.55 15.09
N MET A 401 4.37 -19.22 16.38
CA MET A 401 3.20 -19.27 17.27
C MET A 401 2.13 -18.20 16.99
N SER A 402 2.49 -17.07 16.36
CA SER A 402 1.52 -15.99 16.10
C SER A 402 0.54 -16.27 14.95
N ASN A 403 0.82 -17.27 14.10
CA ASN A 403 0.04 -17.57 12.89
C ASN A 403 -0.73 -18.88 12.95
N THR A 404 -0.66 -19.63 14.06
CA THR A 404 -1.48 -20.82 14.25
C THR A 404 -2.93 -20.39 14.56
N PRO A 405 -3.94 -20.70 13.72
CA PRO A 405 -5.33 -20.49 14.09
C PRO A 405 -5.60 -21.28 15.36
N ALA A 406 -6.10 -20.61 16.40
CA ALA A 406 -6.45 -21.25 17.67
C ALA A 406 -7.33 -22.48 17.39
N THR A 407 -6.77 -23.66 17.62
CA THR A 407 -7.53 -24.91 17.59
C THR A 407 -8.68 -24.77 18.58
N PRO A 408 -9.93 -25.03 18.18
CA PRO A 408 -11.04 -24.99 19.10
C PRO A 408 -10.77 -26.06 20.17
N ILE A 409 -10.64 -25.60 21.41
CA ILE A 409 -10.65 -26.49 22.57
C ILE A 409 -12.05 -27.13 22.55
N ALA A 410 -12.09 -28.41 22.17
CA ALA A 410 -13.27 -29.24 22.26
C ALA A 410 -13.66 -29.39 23.75
N PRO A 411 -14.97 -29.53 24.06
CA PRO A 411 -15.56 -29.22 25.36
C PRO A 411 -15.01 -30.03 26.55
#